data_AF-A0A7J9CVM7-F1
#
_entry.id   AF-A0A7J9CVM7-F1
#
_cell.length_a   1.000
_cell.length_b   1.000
_cell.length_c   1.000
_cell.angle_alpha   90.00
_cell.angle_beta   90.00
_cell.angle_gamma   90.00
#
_symmetry.space_group_name_H-M   'P 1'
#
loop_
_entity.id
_entity.type
_entity.pdbx_description
1 polymer ?
#
loop_
_entity_poly.entity_id
_entity_poly.type
_entity_poly.pdbx_seq_one_letter_code
_entity_poly.pdbx_strand_id
1 'polypeptide(L)'
;NDCNPVSLQDTDFKEWKLVVQEIVRFLKADTAFMNIRPLRYSLVLDPHPDVLPHVAAPVARKNLRLRDAVLSSYHHNEVKFSELTLDTFRMLQCLEWEPSGSFYLSAGGKSGQNGALGSSPINHSQDIADPTLPPNPRKAVLYRPSLTHFIAVLATICEELPPDGVLLVYLSASGGSGTGINTAENITRDFQSHTIHSDGTSTSSMSSPSNSPNPSASQKKGDCISYHTGCLQFGNRGSGGLNCIYPSDLIPFTRRPLFIIIESDASEVFKASVSNYAISGAEKGERAALLLSPNCSFPIGSSDASRHSVGSLFTIFLTAPLQAFCLLLGISGSDIEMDTYKHAESLLSSSLNDWGLKLATSDNVDPVWAQILGDPFLRRFLL
;
A
#
# COMPACT_ATOMS: atom_id res chain seq x y z
N ASN A 1 23.55 -14.10 -39.02
CA ASN A 1 22.91 -13.51 -37.83
C ASN A 1 23.18 -12.02 -37.82
N ASP A 2 22.48 -11.29 -38.69
CA ASP A 2 22.48 -9.83 -38.67
C ASP A 2 21.49 -9.36 -37.61
N CYS A 3 22.01 -8.90 -36.47
CA CYS A 3 21.24 -8.04 -35.58
C CYS A 3 21.21 -6.67 -36.24
N ASN A 4 20.06 -6.27 -36.76
CA ASN A 4 19.89 -4.98 -37.42
C ASN A 4 19.86 -3.87 -36.34
N PRO A 5 20.87 -2.99 -36.25
CA PRO A 5 20.95 -1.99 -35.17
C PRO A 5 19.77 -1.01 -35.16
N VAL A 6 19.11 -0.83 -36.31
CA VAL A 6 17.93 0.04 -36.48
C VAL A 6 16.71 -0.50 -35.70
N SER A 7 16.52 -1.83 -35.66
CA SER A 7 15.37 -2.40 -34.94
C SER A 7 15.52 -2.33 -33.41
N LEU A 8 16.76 -2.31 -32.91
CA LEU A 8 17.03 -2.14 -31.48
C LEU A 8 16.69 -0.70 -31.06
N GLN A 9 17.20 0.27 -31.81
CA GLN A 9 16.97 1.69 -31.55
C GLN A 9 15.49 2.10 -31.65
N ASP A 10 14.74 1.50 -32.57
CA ASP A 10 13.29 1.70 -32.70
C ASP A 10 12.48 1.07 -31.54
N THR A 11 12.99 -0.01 -30.96
CA THR A 11 12.37 -0.67 -29.80
C THR A 11 12.61 0.17 -28.54
N ASP A 12 13.86 0.60 -28.32
CA ASP A 12 14.24 1.49 -27.22
C ASP A 12 13.42 2.79 -27.28
N PHE A 13 13.27 3.40 -28.46
CA PHE A 13 12.48 4.62 -28.61
C PHE A 13 11.01 4.42 -28.24
N LYS A 14 10.39 3.29 -28.62
CA LYS A 14 9.01 2.98 -28.26
C LYS A 14 8.85 2.75 -26.76
N GLU A 15 9.78 2.03 -26.14
CA GLU A 15 9.80 1.80 -24.69
C GLU A 15 9.94 3.12 -23.92
N TRP A 16 10.91 3.96 -24.29
CA TRP A 16 11.09 5.28 -23.68
C TRP A 16 9.88 6.19 -23.89
N LYS A 17 9.25 6.15 -25.07
CA LYS A 17 8.02 6.90 -25.32
C LYS A 17 6.89 6.44 -24.38
N LEU A 18 6.76 5.14 -24.12
CA LEU A 18 5.79 4.62 -23.16
C LEU A 18 6.12 5.08 -21.74
N VAL A 19 7.38 5.02 -21.31
CA VAL A 19 7.82 5.49 -19.98
C VAL A 19 7.50 6.97 -19.79
N VAL A 20 7.80 7.82 -20.77
CA VAL A 20 7.48 9.26 -20.70
C VAL A 20 5.97 9.49 -20.61
N GLN A 21 5.16 8.75 -21.37
CA GLN A 21 3.71 8.82 -21.29
C GLN A 21 3.17 8.38 -19.93
N GLU A 22 3.74 7.31 -19.35
CA GLU A 22 3.44 6.86 -18.00
C GLU A 22 3.77 7.95 -16.96
N ILE A 23 4.97 8.54 -17.00
CA ILE A 23 5.36 9.64 -16.11
C ILE A 23 4.42 10.83 -16.22
N VAL A 24 4.08 11.25 -17.44
CA VAL A 24 3.13 12.37 -17.64
C VAL A 24 1.76 12.04 -17.07
N ARG A 25 1.26 10.82 -17.27
CA ARG A 25 -0.02 10.39 -16.68
C ARG A 25 0.07 10.36 -15.15
N PHE A 26 1.16 9.85 -14.62
CA PHE A 26 1.43 9.77 -13.19
C PHE A 26 1.45 11.15 -12.54
N LEU A 27 2.25 12.08 -13.07
CA LEU A 27 2.35 13.45 -12.56
C LEU A 27 1.01 14.20 -12.68
N LYS A 28 0.22 13.94 -13.73
CA LYS A 28 -1.13 14.52 -13.84
C LYS A 28 -2.08 13.99 -12.75
N ALA A 29 -1.98 12.71 -12.41
CA ALA A 29 -2.78 12.11 -11.35
C ALA A 29 -2.34 12.58 -9.95
N ASP A 30 -1.04 12.86 -9.77
CA ASP A 30 -0.46 13.31 -8.50
C ASP A 30 -0.65 14.83 -8.26
N THR A 31 -0.53 15.65 -9.31
CA THR A 31 -0.68 17.13 -9.23
C THR A 31 -2.05 17.60 -8.78
N ALA A 32 -3.08 16.73 -8.79
CA ALA A 32 -4.38 17.03 -8.19
C ALA A 32 -4.30 17.42 -6.70
N PHE A 33 -3.21 17.07 -5.99
CA PHE A 33 -3.08 17.29 -4.54
C PHE A 33 -1.78 18.00 -4.09
N MET A 34 -0.81 18.21 -4.99
CA MET A 34 0.54 18.62 -4.60
C MET A 34 0.66 20.04 -4.01
N ASN A 35 -0.38 20.86 -4.05
CA ASN A 35 -0.26 22.29 -3.72
C ASN A 35 -0.75 22.68 -2.32
N ILE A 36 -1.22 21.74 -1.50
CA ILE A 36 -1.85 22.08 -0.21
C ILE A 36 -1.07 21.49 0.98
N ARG A 37 -0.69 20.21 0.92
CA ARG A 37 0.00 19.52 2.01
C ARG A 37 1.07 18.56 1.47
N PRO A 38 2.26 18.48 2.10
CA PRO A 38 3.25 17.48 1.75
C PRO A 38 2.74 16.07 2.01
N LEU A 39 3.15 15.11 1.17
CA LEU A 39 2.76 13.70 1.34
C LEU A 39 3.45 13.08 2.57
N ARG A 40 4.65 13.55 2.90
CA ARG A 40 5.45 13.06 4.04
C ARG A 40 4.99 13.68 5.34
N TYR A 41 5.42 13.08 6.45
CA TYR A 41 5.10 13.56 7.78
C TYR A 41 5.80 14.90 8.05
N SER A 42 5.03 15.97 8.16
CA SER A 42 5.53 17.32 8.34
C SER A 42 5.29 17.80 9.75
N LEU A 43 6.34 18.08 10.54
CA LEU A 43 6.19 18.61 11.90
C LEU A 43 5.47 19.98 11.97
N VAL A 44 5.30 20.64 10.83
CA VAL A 44 4.55 21.92 10.74
C VAL A 44 3.04 21.68 10.70
N LEU A 45 2.60 20.58 10.07
CA LEU A 45 1.18 20.30 9.79
C LEU A 45 0.65 19.09 10.56
N ASP A 46 1.54 18.16 10.90
CA ASP A 46 1.28 16.94 11.65
C ASP A 46 1.66 17.12 13.13
N PRO A 47 0.95 16.45 14.06
CA PRO A 47 1.30 16.48 15.48
C PRO A 47 2.72 15.96 15.73
N HIS A 48 3.42 16.51 16.72
CA HIS A 48 4.72 15.97 17.10
C HIS A 48 4.61 14.47 17.50
N PRO A 49 5.61 13.62 17.23
CA PRO A 49 5.55 12.18 17.53
C PRO A 49 5.12 11.88 18.97
N ASP A 50 5.64 12.66 19.92
CA ASP A 50 5.40 12.51 21.36
C ASP A 50 4.17 13.28 21.89
N VAL A 51 3.27 13.78 21.03
CA VAL A 51 2.06 14.53 21.48
C VAL A 51 1.14 13.68 22.33
N LEU A 52 0.97 12.40 21.99
CA LEU A 52 0.08 11.52 22.74
C LEU A 52 0.81 10.91 23.94
N PRO A 53 0.15 10.84 25.10
CA PRO A 53 0.71 10.14 26.24
C PRO A 53 0.91 8.66 25.88
N HIS A 54 1.94 8.05 26.47
CA HIS A 54 2.12 6.62 26.31
C HIS A 54 0.92 5.88 26.92
N VAL A 55 0.30 4.99 26.14
CA VAL A 55 -0.91 4.28 26.58
C VAL A 55 -0.58 3.45 27.81
N ALA A 56 -1.21 3.76 28.94
CA ALA A 56 -0.96 3.14 30.23
C ALA A 56 -1.60 1.74 30.34
N ALA A 57 -1.35 0.85 29.37
CA ALA A 57 -1.85 -0.52 29.43
C ALA A 57 -0.87 -1.42 30.21
N PRO A 58 -1.31 -2.19 31.23
CA PRO A 58 -0.46 -3.11 32.00
C PRO A 58 0.26 -4.17 31.15
N VAL A 59 -0.20 -4.39 29.91
CA VAL A 59 0.25 -5.40 28.95
C VAL A 59 1.05 -4.80 27.78
N ALA A 60 1.07 -3.47 27.61
CA ALA A 60 1.86 -2.79 26.58
C ALA A 60 3.32 -2.64 27.03
N ARG A 61 4.04 -3.77 27.19
CA ARG A 61 5.46 -3.74 27.58
C ARG A 61 6.43 -3.53 26.41
N LYS A 62 5.93 -3.49 25.17
CA LYS A 62 6.76 -3.30 23.98
C LYS A 62 6.43 -1.96 23.35
N ASN A 63 7.38 -1.02 23.42
CA ASN A 63 7.36 0.21 22.65
C ASN A 63 7.65 -0.13 21.18
N LEU A 64 6.64 -0.66 20.48
CA LEU A 64 6.81 -1.05 19.09
C LEU A 64 7.10 0.18 18.23
N ARG A 65 8.04 0.03 17.30
CA ARG A 65 8.42 1.04 16.31
C ARG A 65 8.35 0.42 14.93
N LEU A 66 7.82 1.16 13.97
CA LEU A 66 7.79 0.72 12.59
C LEU A 66 9.23 0.65 12.05
N ARG A 67 9.68 -0.55 11.70
CA ARG A 67 11.05 -0.78 11.21
C ARG A 67 11.09 -1.08 9.72
N ASP A 68 10.11 -1.84 9.26
CA ASP A 68 10.06 -2.34 7.89
C ASP A 68 8.63 -2.26 7.36
N ALA A 69 8.51 -2.01 6.06
CA ALA A 69 7.26 -2.00 5.32
C ALA A 69 7.39 -2.77 4.00
N VAL A 70 6.47 -3.69 3.75
CA VAL A 70 6.29 -4.34 2.45
C VAL A 70 5.06 -3.72 1.79
N LEU A 71 5.27 -3.11 0.63
CA LEU A 71 4.22 -2.43 -0.13
C LEU A 71 4.03 -3.15 -1.46
N SER A 72 2.81 -3.64 -1.71
CA SER A 72 2.47 -4.25 -2.98
C SER A 72 1.10 -3.79 -3.44
N SER A 73 1.05 -3.20 -4.64
CA SER A 73 -0.20 -2.83 -5.30
C SER A 73 -0.27 -3.45 -6.70
N TYR A 74 -1.45 -3.90 -7.07
CA TYR A 74 -1.79 -4.23 -8.44
C TYR A 74 -3.30 -4.16 -8.69
N HIS A 75 -3.70 -3.15 -9.46
CA HIS A 75 -5.00 -3.10 -10.12
C HIS A 75 -4.87 -3.01 -11.63
N HIS A 76 -5.88 -3.51 -12.35
CA HIS A 76 -5.90 -3.38 -13.80
C HIS A 76 -6.07 -1.90 -14.18
N ASN A 77 -5.22 -1.40 -15.08
CA ASN A 77 -5.17 0.01 -15.50
C ASN A 77 -4.81 1.03 -14.40
N GLU A 78 -4.19 0.58 -13.31
CA GLU A 78 -3.66 1.46 -12.27
C GLU A 78 -2.63 2.44 -12.85
N VAL A 79 -2.68 3.71 -12.41
CA VAL A 79 -1.70 4.72 -12.81
C VAL A 79 -0.36 4.38 -12.18
N LYS A 80 0.66 4.24 -13.02
CA LYS A 80 2.03 3.88 -12.61
C LYS A 80 3.05 4.45 -13.58
N PHE A 81 4.30 4.47 -13.16
CA PHE A 81 5.45 4.53 -14.06
C PHE A 81 6.40 3.38 -13.77
N SER A 82 6.80 2.63 -14.80
CA SER A 82 7.49 1.35 -14.64
C SER A 82 6.73 0.41 -13.69
N GLU A 83 7.26 0.17 -12.50
CA GLU A 83 6.76 -0.75 -11.48
C GLU A 83 6.22 -0.01 -10.25
N LEU A 84 6.30 1.32 -10.21
CA LEU A 84 5.82 2.12 -9.10
C LEU A 84 4.41 2.64 -9.40
N THR A 85 3.43 2.10 -8.69
CA THR A 85 2.05 2.57 -8.78
C THR A 85 1.84 3.85 -7.97
N LEU A 86 0.82 4.65 -8.32
CA LEU A 86 0.51 5.90 -7.63
C LEU A 86 0.23 5.69 -6.14
N ASP A 87 -0.51 4.64 -5.81
CA ASP A 87 -0.85 4.30 -4.43
C ASP A 87 0.37 3.83 -3.64
N THR A 88 1.22 2.99 -4.25
CA THR A 88 2.49 2.59 -3.65
C THR A 88 3.40 3.79 -3.42
N PHE A 89 3.47 4.73 -4.37
CA PHE A 89 4.23 5.98 -4.20
C PHE A 89 3.71 6.81 -3.03
N ARG A 90 2.40 7.01 -2.92
CA ARG A 90 1.81 7.74 -1.79
C ARG A 90 2.09 7.05 -0.46
N MET A 91 1.98 5.72 -0.40
CA MET A 91 2.36 4.92 0.77
C MET A 91 3.83 5.09 1.12
N LEU A 92 4.74 5.08 0.14
CA LEU A 92 6.17 5.34 0.37
C LEU A 92 6.38 6.71 1.01
N GLN A 93 5.76 7.76 0.47
CA GLN A 93 5.90 9.12 0.97
C GLN A 93 5.34 9.28 2.39
N CYS A 94 4.21 8.64 2.71
CA CYS A 94 3.61 8.74 4.04
C CYS A 94 4.43 8.07 5.15
N LEU A 95 5.37 7.21 4.77
CA LEU A 95 6.33 6.53 5.63
C LEU A 95 7.70 7.23 5.66
N GLU A 96 7.72 8.54 5.38
CA GLU A 96 8.91 9.38 5.45
C GLU A 96 8.62 10.65 6.25
N TRP A 97 9.66 11.19 6.90
CA TRP A 97 9.65 12.54 7.43
C TRP A 97 9.90 13.56 6.33
N GLU A 98 9.21 14.70 6.40
CA GLU A 98 9.61 15.87 5.61
C GLU A 98 11.03 16.30 6.02
N PRO A 99 11.90 16.60 5.05
CA PRO A 99 13.20 17.21 5.32
C PRO A 99 13.07 18.45 6.21
N SER A 100 13.78 18.45 7.34
CA SER A 100 13.62 19.45 8.41
C SER A 100 14.96 20.01 8.92
N GLY A 101 16.09 19.63 8.33
CA GLY A 101 17.43 20.04 8.75
C GLY A 101 17.76 21.52 8.55
N SER A 102 19.01 21.90 8.88
CA SER A 102 19.51 23.30 8.89
C SER A 102 19.27 24.09 7.59
N PHE A 103 19.11 23.39 6.46
CA PHE A 103 18.73 23.97 5.17
C PHE A 103 17.36 24.66 5.17
N TYR A 104 16.40 24.22 5.99
CA TYR A 104 15.05 24.82 6.06
C TYR A 104 14.99 26.06 6.96
N LEU A 105 15.79 26.11 8.03
CA LEU A 105 15.86 27.27 8.92
C LEU A 105 16.40 28.52 8.19
N SER A 106 17.22 28.34 7.16
CA SER A 106 17.80 29.43 6.37
C SER A 106 16.79 30.13 5.45
N ALA A 107 15.70 29.47 5.05
CA ALA A 107 14.73 30.05 4.12
C ALA A 107 13.72 31.03 4.78
N GLY A 108 13.61 31.03 6.11
CA GLY A 108 12.67 31.89 6.86
C GLY A 108 13.31 33.09 7.60
N GLY A 109 14.63 33.20 7.62
CA GLY A 109 15.36 34.24 8.35
C GLY A 109 15.71 35.45 7.49
N LYS A 110 15.12 36.61 7.78
CA LYS A 110 15.42 37.90 7.13
C LYS A 110 16.93 38.18 7.10
N SER A 111 17.37 38.72 5.97
CA SER A 111 18.64 39.43 5.75
C SER A 111 19.13 40.18 7.00
N GLY A 112 20.34 39.86 7.45
CA GLY A 112 21.06 40.54 8.52
C GLY A 112 22.55 40.19 8.46
N GLN A 113 23.40 41.22 8.38
CA GLN A 113 24.81 41.19 8.00
C GLN A 113 25.79 40.53 9.01
N ASN A 114 26.92 40.10 8.43
CA ASN A 114 28.30 40.04 8.95
C ASN A 114 28.76 38.87 9.82
N GLY A 115 29.85 38.22 9.36
CA GLY A 115 30.81 37.50 10.21
C GLY A 115 31.30 36.19 9.61
N ALA A 116 32.47 36.21 8.97
CA ALA A 116 33.16 35.02 8.46
C ALA A 116 33.51 34.01 9.56
N LEU A 117 33.26 32.72 9.33
CA LEU A 117 33.99 31.61 9.96
C LEU A 117 33.91 30.32 9.12
N GLY A 118 35.07 29.88 8.64
CA GLY A 118 35.48 28.49 8.38
C GLY A 118 34.57 27.60 7.52
N SER A 119 34.92 27.45 6.24
CA SER A 119 34.41 26.35 5.41
C SER A 119 35.02 25.01 5.85
N SER A 120 34.37 24.32 6.79
CA SER A 120 34.56 22.86 6.91
C SER A 120 33.93 22.18 5.69
N PRO A 121 34.51 21.08 5.18
CA PRO A 121 33.92 20.34 4.07
C PRO A 121 32.54 19.85 4.53
N ILE A 122 31.49 20.35 3.87
CA ILE A 122 30.11 20.01 4.16
C ILE A 122 29.94 18.53 3.81
N ASN A 123 29.84 17.67 4.82
CA ASN A 123 29.37 16.30 4.63
C ASN A 123 27.89 16.37 4.25
N HIS A 124 27.62 16.41 2.94
CA HIS A 124 26.29 16.59 2.35
C HIS A 124 25.25 15.51 2.76
N SER A 125 25.66 14.45 3.45
CA SER A 125 24.79 13.36 3.89
C SER A 125 24.20 13.53 5.29
N GLN A 126 24.71 14.44 6.13
CA GLN A 126 24.39 14.44 7.56
C GLN A 126 23.29 15.40 8.02
N ASP A 127 22.76 16.31 7.18
CA ASP A 127 22.00 17.47 7.70
C ASP A 127 20.65 17.78 7.02
N ILE A 128 19.99 16.77 6.44
CA ILE A 128 18.63 16.91 5.86
C ILE A 128 17.54 16.50 6.86
N ALA A 129 17.81 15.50 7.70
CA ALA A 129 16.84 14.95 8.66
C ALA A 129 17.05 15.55 10.05
N ASP A 130 15.96 15.84 10.75
CA ASP A 130 16.01 16.25 12.16
C ASP A 130 16.47 15.06 13.02
N PRO A 131 17.61 15.17 13.74
CA PRO A 131 18.16 14.08 14.54
C PRO A 131 17.30 13.72 15.76
N THR A 132 16.32 14.53 16.13
CA THR A 132 15.38 14.23 17.22
C THR A 132 14.29 13.26 16.78
N LEU A 133 14.10 13.07 15.48
CA LEU A 133 13.09 12.19 14.93
C LEU A 133 13.56 10.72 14.87
N PRO A 134 12.64 9.75 15.05
CA PRO A 134 12.92 8.36 14.77
C PRO A 134 13.39 8.14 13.32
N PRO A 135 14.22 7.13 13.03
CA PRO A 135 14.63 6.83 11.67
C PRO A 135 13.43 6.42 10.80
N ASN A 136 13.50 6.72 9.49
CA ASN A 136 12.52 6.21 8.52
C ASN A 136 12.57 4.67 8.47
N PRO A 137 11.43 3.99 8.30
CA PRO A 137 11.41 2.54 8.11
C PRO A 137 12.04 2.14 6.76
N ARG A 138 12.61 0.93 6.72
CA ARG A 138 13.02 0.25 5.48
C ARG A 138 11.77 -0.11 4.67
N LYS A 139 11.83 0.03 3.34
CA LYS A 139 10.67 -0.18 2.47
C LYS A 139 11.03 -1.16 1.35
N ALA A 140 10.24 -2.22 1.21
CA ALA A 140 10.33 -3.17 0.11
C ALA A 140 9.09 -3.00 -0.78
N VAL A 141 9.30 -2.59 -2.03
CA VAL A 141 8.22 -2.42 -3.01
C VAL A 141 8.18 -3.62 -3.92
N LEU A 142 7.04 -4.29 -3.98
CA LEU A 142 6.83 -5.49 -4.77
C LEU A 142 5.74 -5.23 -5.80
N TYR A 143 6.11 -5.08 -7.06
CA TYR A 143 5.14 -4.96 -8.15
C TYR A 143 4.81 -6.34 -8.70
N ARG A 144 3.53 -6.74 -8.57
CA ARG A 144 3.03 -8.04 -9.06
C ARG A 144 3.88 -9.25 -8.62
N PRO A 145 4.16 -9.40 -7.31
CA PRO A 145 4.99 -10.50 -6.86
C PRO A 145 4.31 -11.84 -7.12
N SER A 146 5.11 -12.87 -7.43
CA SER A 146 4.66 -14.23 -7.20
C SER A 146 4.51 -14.48 -5.70
N LEU A 147 3.66 -15.44 -5.33
CA LEU A 147 3.49 -15.82 -3.93
C LEU A 147 4.82 -16.22 -3.29
N THR A 148 5.65 -17.00 -4.00
CA THR A 148 6.96 -17.43 -3.49
C THR A 148 7.91 -16.25 -3.27
N HIS A 149 7.90 -15.25 -4.16
CA HIS A 149 8.71 -14.05 -4.00
C HIS A 149 8.24 -13.22 -2.80
N PHE A 150 6.92 -13.02 -2.67
CA PHE A 150 6.32 -12.31 -1.54
C PHE A 150 6.67 -12.96 -0.20
N ILE A 151 6.51 -14.28 -0.11
CA ILE A 151 6.81 -15.07 1.10
C ILE A 151 8.30 -15.02 1.45
N ALA A 152 9.19 -15.08 0.46
CA ALA A 152 10.62 -14.98 0.68
C ALA A 152 10.99 -13.61 1.28
N VAL A 153 10.45 -12.52 0.72
CA VAL A 153 10.69 -11.16 1.23
C VAL A 153 10.15 -10.99 2.65
N LEU A 154 8.92 -11.44 2.92
CA LEU A 154 8.34 -11.40 4.28
C LEU A 154 9.18 -12.20 5.28
N ALA A 155 9.64 -13.40 4.91
CA ALA A 155 10.45 -14.25 5.77
C ALA A 155 11.79 -13.61 6.12
N THR A 156 12.48 -13.04 5.13
CA THR A 156 13.74 -12.33 5.34
C THR A 156 13.56 -11.17 6.31
N ILE A 157 12.53 -10.34 6.09
CA ILE A 157 12.28 -9.18 6.96
C ILE A 157 11.90 -9.63 8.38
N CYS A 158 11.04 -10.65 8.54
CA CYS A 158 10.63 -11.14 9.86
C CYS A 158 11.78 -11.75 10.68
N GLU A 159 12.78 -12.35 10.01
CA GLU A 159 13.97 -12.89 10.65
C GLU A 159 14.90 -11.77 11.13
N GLU A 160 15.04 -10.69 10.35
CA GLU A 160 15.85 -9.51 10.68
C GLU A 160 15.16 -8.51 11.62
N LEU A 161 13.84 -8.64 11.83
CA LEU A 161 13.05 -7.68 12.60
C LEU A 161 13.49 -7.66 14.07
N PRO A 162 13.84 -6.48 14.63
CA PRO A 162 14.29 -6.39 16.01
C PRO A 162 13.13 -6.63 17.01
N PRO A 163 13.41 -6.89 18.29
CA PRO A 163 12.37 -7.21 19.29
C PRO A 163 11.33 -6.11 19.54
N ASP A 164 11.69 -4.86 19.27
CA ASP A 164 10.83 -3.67 19.32
C ASP A 164 10.25 -3.32 17.94
N GLY A 165 10.50 -4.12 16.91
CA GLY A 165 10.06 -3.88 15.55
C GLY A 165 8.65 -4.36 15.28
N VAL A 166 7.90 -3.57 14.51
CA VAL A 166 6.68 -3.98 13.83
C VAL A 166 6.87 -3.87 12.32
N LEU A 167 6.33 -4.85 11.60
CA LEU A 167 6.33 -4.91 10.14
C LEU A 167 4.97 -4.45 9.60
N LEU A 168 4.97 -3.44 8.75
CA LEU A 168 3.81 -3.03 7.96
C LEU A 168 3.72 -3.87 6.67
N VAL A 169 2.55 -4.42 6.38
CA VAL A 169 2.25 -5.11 5.11
C VAL A 169 1.06 -4.43 4.47
N TYR A 170 1.28 -3.72 3.37
CA TYR A 170 0.24 -3.09 2.56
C TYR A 170 0.04 -3.89 1.28
N LEU A 171 -1.18 -4.41 1.09
CA LEU A 171 -1.60 -5.16 -0.08
C LEU A 171 -2.82 -4.49 -0.71
N SER A 172 -2.66 -3.95 -1.92
CA SER A 172 -3.75 -3.43 -2.72
C SER A 172 -3.95 -4.27 -3.97
N ALA A 173 -5.05 -4.99 -4.06
CA ALA A 173 -5.35 -5.78 -5.25
C ALA A 173 -6.83 -6.17 -5.31
N SER A 174 -7.31 -6.50 -6.51
CA SER A 174 -8.65 -7.06 -6.67
C SER A 174 -8.75 -8.48 -6.11
N GLY A 175 -9.92 -8.80 -5.56
CA GLY A 175 -10.25 -10.15 -5.14
C GLY A 175 -10.33 -11.14 -6.30
N GLY A 176 -9.86 -12.37 -6.06
CA GLY A 176 -10.15 -13.51 -6.92
C GLY A 176 -11.64 -13.83 -6.89
N SER A 177 -12.40 -13.34 -7.86
CA SER A 177 -13.77 -13.79 -8.10
C SER A 177 -13.73 -14.93 -9.11
N GLY A 178 -14.10 -16.14 -8.68
CA GLY A 178 -14.73 -17.07 -9.60
C GLY A 178 -15.97 -16.38 -10.17
N THR A 179 -16.13 -16.36 -11.49
CA THR A 179 -17.34 -15.84 -12.12
C THR A 179 -18.56 -16.53 -11.51
N GLY A 180 -19.41 -15.74 -10.84
CA GLY A 180 -20.69 -16.21 -10.34
C GLY A 180 -21.54 -16.77 -11.48
N ILE A 181 -21.77 -18.08 -11.44
CA ILE A 181 -22.95 -18.70 -12.03
C ILE A 181 -23.71 -19.30 -10.85
N ASN A 182 -24.81 -18.64 -10.49
CA ASN A 182 -25.94 -19.10 -9.70
C ASN A 182 -25.64 -19.93 -8.44
N THR A 183 -25.65 -19.25 -7.30
CA THR A 183 -25.85 -19.82 -5.97
C THR A 183 -27.28 -20.36 -5.84
N ALA A 184 -27.51 -21.56 -6.35
CA ALA A 184 -28.56 -22.48 -5.92
C ALA A 184 -28.21 -23.86 -6.49
N GLU A 185 -28.13 -24.86 -5.62
CA GLU A 185 -27.83 -26.26 -5.95
C GLU A 185 -26.34 -26.57 -6.21
N ASN A 186 -25.56 -26.81 -5.14
CA ASN A 186 -24.56 -27.89 -5.06
C ASN A 186 -23.85 -27.91 -3.69
N ILE A 187 -24.62 -27.99 -2.60
CA ILE A 187 -24.09 -28.10 -1.22
C ILE A 187 -23.71 -29.56 -0.86
N THR A 188 -23.68 -30.50 -1.82
CA THR A 188 -23.64 -31.95 -1.48
C THR A 188 -22.54 -32.76 -2.16
N ARG A 189 -21.37 -32.18 -2.49
CA ARG A 189 -20.23 -32.96 -3.01
C ARG A 189 -18.86 -32.70 -2.37
N ASP A 190 -18.78 -32.01 -1.25
CA ASP A 190 -17.55 -31.98 -0.45
C ASP A 190 -17.57 -33.12 0.56
N PHE A 191 -16.87 -34.22 0.27
CA PHE A 191 -16.20 -35.04 1.31
C PHE A 191 -15.18 -36.09 0.81
N GLN A 192 -14.90 -36.25 -0.49
CA GLN A 192 -13.91 -37.24 -0.95
C GLN A 192 -13.21 -36.83 -2.25
N SER A 193 -12.06 -36.14 -2.15
CA SER A 193 -10.93 -36.36 -3.08
C SER A 193 -9.68 -35.61 -2.63
N HIS A 194 -8.94 -36.17 -1.67
CA HIS A 194 -7.51 -35.92 -1.57
C HIS A 194 -6.80 -36.93 -2.48
N THR A 195 -6.40 -36.50 -3.68
CA THR A 195 -5.40 -37.23 -4.47
C THR A 195 -4.41 -36.23 -5.04
N ILE A 196 -3.20 -36.25 -4.50
CA ILE A 196 -2.03 -35.55 -5.03
C ILE A 196 -1.63 -36.28 -6.32
N HIS A 197 -1.78 -35.63 -7.48
CA HIS A 197 -1.11 -36.05 -8.69
C HIS A 197 0.14 -35.18 -8.87
N SER A 198 1.27 -35.79 -8.53
CA SER A 198 2.60 -35.35 -8.93
C SER A 198 2.78 -35.61 -10.42
N ASP A 199 3.09 -34.58 -11.20
CA ASP A 199 3.81 -34.75 -12.46
C ASP A 199 4.90 -33.69 -12.54
N GLY A 200 6.13 -34.12 -12.23
CA GLY A 200 7.33 -33.46 -12.70
C GLY A 200 7.73 -34.07 -14.05
N THR A 201 8.22 -33.23 -14.97
CA THR A 201 9.36 -33.47 -15.88
C THR A 201 9.39 -32.39 -16.98
N SER A 202 10.31 -31.44 -16.80
CA SER A 202 11.37 -31.03 -17.74
C SER A 202 11.08 -30.35 -19.11
N THR A 203 11.72 -29.17 -19.23
CA THR A 203 12.64 -28.71 -20.30
C THR A 203 12.15 -28.20 -21.67
N SER A 204 12.64 -27.00 -21.95
CA SER A 204 12.89 -26.29 -23.23
C SER A 204 13.00 -27.09 -24.54
N SER A 205 12.52 -26.51 -25.65
CA SER A 205 13.27 -26.38 -26.92
C SER A 205 12.54 -25.51 -27.96
N MET A 206 13.32 -24.80 -28.77
CA MET A 206 12.95 -23.98 -29.92
C MET A 206 12.93 -24.80 -31.24
N SER A 207 12.30 -24.23 -32.29
CA SER A 207 12.35 -24.56 -33.75
C SER A 207 11.47 -25.74 -34.21
N SER A 208 10.72 -25.78 -35.33
CA SER A 208 10.68 -25.04 -36.61
C SER A 208 9.35 -25.37 -37.38
N PRO A 209 9.06 -24.80 -38.58
CA PRO A 209 7.72 -24.44 -39.03
C PRO A 209 7.05 -25.47 -39.98
N SER A 210 5.71 -25.50 -39.98
CA SER A 210 4.94 -26.11 -41.07
C SER A 210 3.73 -25.25 -41.44
N ASN A 211 3.61 -25.03 -42.75
CA ASN A 211 2.65 -24.16 -43.42
C ASN A 211 1.25 -24.80 -43.56
N SER A 212 0.26 -23.91 -43.66
CA SER A 212 -1.06 -24.02 -44.33
C SER A 212 -2.27 -24.43 -43.46
N PRO A 213 -3.52 -24.10 -43.90
CA PRO A 213 -4.18 -22.85 -43.53
C PRO A 213 -5.49 -23.09 -42.74
N ASN A 214 -5.91 -22.04 -42.02
CA ASN A 214 -7.21 -21.88 -41.36
C ASN A 214 -8.40 -22.34 -42.23
N PRO A 215 -9.49 -22.87 -41.64
CA PRO A 215 -10.51 -21.94 -41.10
C PRO A 215 -11.25 -22.37 -39.82
N SER A 216 -11.86 -21.35 -39.20
CA SER A 216 -13.03 -21.38 -38.31
C SER A 216 -12.91 -21.98 -36.90
N ALA A 217 -12.78 -21.06 -35.93
CA ALA A 217 -13.68 -20.93 -34.78
C ALA A 217 -14.22 -22.23 -34.14
N SER A 218 -13.42 -22.80 -33.25
CA SER A 218 -13.93 -23.42 -32.02
C SER A 218 -12.81 -23.42 -30.99
N GLN A 219 -12.62 -22.29 -30.30
CA GLN A 219 -11.89 -22.31 -29.04
C GLN A 219 -12.71 -23.18 -28.09
N LYS A 220 -12.32 -24.46 -27.96
CA LYS A 220 -12.67 -25.26 -26.80
C LYS A 220 -12.11 -24.51 -25.60
N LYS A 221 -12.99 -23.80 -24.92
CA LYS A 221 -12.79 -23.22 -23.60
C LYS A 221 -12.28 -24.35 -22.72
N GLY A 222 -10.96 -24.39 -22.51
CA GLY A 222 -10.38 -25.23 -21.48
C GLY A 222 -10.98 -24.75 -20.17
N ASP A 223 -11.80 -25.59 -19.55
CA ASP A 223 -12.40 -25.33 -18.25
C ASP A 223 -11.27 -25.20 -17.22
N CYS A 224 -10.76 -23.99 -17.05
CA CYS A 224 -9.93 -23.64 -15.92
C CYS A 224 -10.82 -23.65 -14.68
N ILE A 225 -10.72 -24.73 -13.91
CA ILE A 225 -11.52 -24.92 -12.72
C ILE A 225 -11.22 -23.78 -11.73
N SER A 226 -12.23 -22.97 -11.48
CA SER A 226 -12.20 -21.75 -10.68
C SER A 226 -12.16 -22.08 -9.17
N TYR A 227 -10.98 -22.40 -8.64
CA TYR A 227 -10.78 -22.69 -7.21
C TYR A 227 -10.25 -21.49 -6.39
N HIS A 228 -10.07 -20.31 -6.98
CA HIS A 228 -9.42 -19.17 -6.31
C HIS A 228 -10.44 -18.14 -5.81
N THR A 229 -11.35 -18.56 -4.94
CA THR A 229 -12.25 -17.62 -4.24
C THR A 229 -11.60 -17.21 -2.92
N GLY A 230 -11.48 -15.91 -2.67
CA GLY A 230 -11.04 -15.40 -1.37
C GLY A 230 -9.52 -15.15 -1.20
N CYS A 231 -8.84 -14.80 -2.30
CA CYS A 231 -7.46 -14.34 -2.28
C CYS A 231 -7.30 -12.99 -2.99
N LEU A 232 -6.17 -12.32 -2.75
CA LEU A 232 -5.75 -11.14 -3.52
C LEU A 232 -5.01 -11.57 -4.78
N GLN A 233 -5.35 -11.01 -5.94
CA GLN A 233 -4.77 -11.38 -7.23
C GLN A 233 -3.73 -10.35 -7.72
N PHE A 234 -2.44 -10.68 -7.64
CA PHE A 234 -1.31 -9.85 -8.07
C PHE A 234 -0.81 -10.16 -9.51
N GLY A 235 -1.72 -10.56 -10.40
CA GLY A 235 -1.34 -10.96 -11.76
C GLY A 235 -2.47 -10.91 -12.79
N ASN A 236 -2.15 -11.20 -14.06
CA ASN A 236 -3.17 -11.28 -15.10
C ASN A 236 -4.06 -12.51 -14.88
N ARG A 237 -5.36 -12.37 -15.19
CA ARG A 237 -6.31 -13.49 -15.16
C ARG A 237 -5.77 -14.63 -16.03
N GLY A 238 -5.62 -15.83 -15.44
CA GLY A 238 -5.16 -17.04 -16.13
C GLY A 238 -3.76 -17.54 -15.76
N SER A 239 -2.98 -16.83 -14.93
CA SER A 239 -1.64 -17.27 -14.50
C SER A 239 -1.65 -18.37 -13.41
N GLY A 240 -2.75 -19.13 -13.27
CA GLY A 240 -2.93 -20.26 -12.34
C GLY A 240 -2.33 -20.09 -10.94
N GLY A 241 -3.01 -19.41 -10.02
CA GLY A 241 -2.70 -19.38 -8.57
C GLY A 241 -1.34 -18.81 -8.11
N LEU A 242 -0.32 -18.73 -8.97
CA LEU A 242 1.06 -18.38 -8.62
C LEU A 242 1.23 -16.94 -8.09
N ASN A 243 0.26 -16.08 -8.37
CA ASN A 243 0.25 -14.66 -7.99
C ASN A 243 -0.93 -14.33 -7.06
N CYS A 244 -1.44 -15.32 -6.32
CA CYS A 244 -2.53 -15.15 -5.37
C CYS A 244 -1.98 -15.14 -3.94
N ILE A 245 -2.43 -14.20 -3.11
CA ILE A 245 -2.10 -14.15 -1.68
C ILE A 245 -3.36 -14.46 -0.88
N TYR A 246 -3.32 -15.51 -0.07
CA TYR A 246 -4.40 -15.94 0.81
C TYR A 246 -4.18 -15.45 2.24
N PRO A 247 -5.25 -15.29 3.05
CA PRO A 247 -5.09 -14.98 4.47
C PRO A 247 -4.20 -15.99 5.22
N SER A 248 -4.28 -17.28 4.85
CA SER A 248 -3.48 -18.35 5.44
C SER A 248 -1.97 -18.18 5.24
N ASP A 249 -1.58 -17.51 4.16
CA ASP A 249 -0.17 -17.30 3.81
C ASP A 249 0.50 -16.29 4.76
N LEU A 250 -0.29 -15.45 5.43
CA LEU A 250 0.19 -14.46 6.40
C LEU A 250 0.30 -15.03 7.83
N ILE A 251 -0.42 -16.13 8.13
CA ILE A 251 -0.44 -16.74 9.46
C ILE A 251 0.97 -17.07 9.98
N PRO A 252 1.90 -17.64 9.21
CA PRO A 252 3.22 -17.96 9.72
C PRO A 252 4.00 -16.75 10.26
N PHE A 253 3.74 -15.56 9.71
CA PHE A 253 4.43 -14.32 10.04
C PHE A 253 3.82 -13.59 11.24
N THR A 254 2.64 -13.98 11.70
CA THR A 254 2.04 -13.51 12.98
C THR A 254 2.83 -13.93 14.22
N ARG A 255 3.99 -14.60 14.06
CA ARG A 255 4.97 -14.81 15.13
C ARG A 255 5.76 -13.54 15.47
N ARG A 256 5.67 -12.51 14.62
CA ARG A 256 6.21 -11.17 14.83
C ARG A 256 5.07 -10.16 14.88
N PRO A 257 5.25 -8.98 15.50
CA PRO A 257 4.25 -7.92 15.46
C PRO A 257 4.02 -7.47 14.01
N LEU A 258 2.77 -7.56 13.55
CA LEU A 258 2.36 -7.18 12.20
C LEU A 258 1.26 -6.12 12.22
N PHE A 259 1.41 -5.14 11.34
CA PHE A 259 0.35 -4.20 10.95
C PHE A 259 0.00 -4.47 9.49
N ILE A 260 -1.22 -4.88 9.20
CA ILE A 260 -1.64 -5.34 7.88
C ILE A 260 -2.73 -4.40 7.36
N ILE A 261 -2.56 -3.92 6.13
CA ILE A 261 -3.55 -3.11 5.42
C ILE A 261 -3.93 -3.88 4.15
N ILE A 262 -5.19 -4.28 4.05
CA ILE A 262 -5.74 -4.94 2.87
C ILE A 262 -6.69 -3.99 2.17
N GLU A 263 -6.21 -3.42 1.07
CA GLU A 263 -7.00 -2.59 0.19
C GLU A 263 -7.58 -3.45 -0.96
N SER A 264 -8.82 -3.90 -0.78
CA SER A 264 -9.46 -4.82 -1.72
C SER A 264 -10.97 -4.85 -1.55
N ASP A 265 -11.67 -5.09 -2.67
CA ASP A 265 -13.10 -5.42 -2.71
C ASP A 265 -13.42 -6.78 -2.05
N ALA A 266 -12.41 -7.63 -1.84
CA ALA A 266 -12.52 -8.90 -1.11
C ALA A 266 -11.76 -8.90 0.24
N SER A 267 -11.49 -7.71 0.80
CA SER A 267 -10.70 -7.57 2.04
C SER A 267 -11.30 -8.31 3.24
N GLU A 268 -12.63 -8.46 3.31
CA GLU A 268 -13.34 -9.16 4.39
C GLU A 268 -12.95 -10.63 4.56
N VAL A 269 -12.38 -11.26 3.53
CA VAL A 269 -11.93 -12.67 3.64
C VAL A 269 -10.76 -12.81 4.63
N PHE A 270 -10.04 -11.73 4.90
CA PHE A 270 -8.96 -11.66 5.89
C PHE A 270 -9.49 -11.49 7.33
N LYS A 271 -10.79 -11.23 7.51
CA LYS A 271 -11.44 -11.02 8.82
C LYS A 271 -12.01 -12.31 9.43
N ALA A 272 -11.84 -12.46 10.76
CA ALA A 272 -12.19 -13.65 11.56
C ALA A 272 -13.57 -14.29 11.32
N SER A 273 -14.59 -13.51 10.94
CA SER A 273 -15.98 -13.95 11.07
C SER A 273 -16.61 -14.54 9.80
N VAL A 274 -15.94 -14.49 8.64
CA VAL A 274 -16.56 -14.85 7.35
C VAL A 274 -15.91 -16.08 6.70
N SER A 275 -14.67 -16.42 7.05
CA SER A 275 -13.95 -17.57 6.45
C SER A 275 -13.28 -18.44 7.51
N ASN A 276 -13.28 -19.77 7.31
CA ASN A 276 -12.54 -20.75 8.13
C ASN A 276 -11.00 -20.59 8.04
N TYR A 277 -10.51 -19.57 7.32
CA TYR A 277 -9.09 -19.32 7.02
C TYR A 277 -8.62 -17.93 7.43
N ALA A 278 -9.41 -17.19 8.21
CA ALA A 278 -9.09 -15.83 8.61
C ALA A 278 -7.86 -15.71 9.53
N ILE A 279 -7.18 -14.56 9.50
CA ILE A 279 -5.96 -14.31 10.28
C ILE A 279 -6.27 -14.19 11.78
N SER A 280 -7.28 -13.40 12.11
CA SER A 280 -7.64 -13.13 13.50
C SER A 280 -8.25 -14.39 14.14
N GLY A 281 -7.61 -14.84 15.22
CA GLY A 281 -7.89 -16.11 15.90
C GLY A 281 -7.01 -17.29 15.45
N ALA A 282 -6.34 -17.18 14.31
CA ALA A 282 -5.42 -18.21 13.81
C ALA A 282 -3.93 -17.88 14.04
N GLU A 283 -3.64 -16.71 14.63
CA GLU A 283 -2.29 -16.22 14.88
C GLU A 283 -1.43 -17.20 15.70
N LYS A 284 -0.12 -17.20 15.44
CA LYS A 284 0.84 -18.16 16.03
C LYS A 284 1.84 -17.53 16.99
N GLY A 285 1.60 -16.31 17.47
CA GLY A 285 2.40 -15.70 18.52
C GLY A 285 1.88 -14.35 18.98
N GLU A 286 1.95 -13.36 18.09
CA GLU A 286 1.49 -11.99 18.32
C GLU A 286 0.18 -11.77 17.57
N ARG A 287 -0.74 -10.98 18.15
CA ARG A 287 -1.95 -10.58 17.43
C ARG A 287 -1.59 -9.55 16.36
N ALA A 288 -2.20 -9.65 15.19
CA ALA A 288 -1.97 -8.71 14.09
C ALA A 288 -2.99 -7.56 14.13
N ALA A 289 -2.54 -6.33 13.89
CA ALA A 289 -3.46 -5.25 13.53
C ALA A 289 -3.86 -5.36 12.08
N LEU A 290 -5.14 -5.17 11.79
CA LEU A 290 -5.70 -5.34 10.46
C LEU A 290 -6.62 -4.17 10.10
N LEU A 291 -6.27 -3.43 9.06
CA LEU A 291 -7.14 -2.44 8.41
C LEU A 291 -7.63 -3.02 7.08
N LEU A 292 -8.94 -3.02 6.88
CA LEU A 292 -9.61 -3.58 5.69
C LEU A 292 -10.40 -2.47 4.98
N SER A 293 -10.48 -2.53 3.65
CA SER A 293 -11.34 -1.64 2.88
C SER A 293 -12.80 -1.72 3.35
N PRO A 294 -13.53 -0.61 3.37
CA PRO A 294 -14.96 -0.62 3.66
C PRO A 294 -15.75 -1.29 2.51
N ASN A 295 -16.80 -2.05 2.84
CA ASN A 295 -17.72 -2.62 1.84
C ASN A 295 -18.72 -1.60 1.26
N CYS A 296 -18.47 -0.30 1.42
CA CYS A 296 -19.45 0.73 1.14
C CYS A 296 -19.41 1.15 -0.34
N SER A 297 -20.57 1.21 -1.00
CA SER A 297 -20.70 1.86 -2.30
C SER A 297 -20.82 3.37 -2.09
N PHE A 298 -19.85 4.13 -2.59
CA PHE A 298 -19.87 5.58 -2.48
C PHE A 298 -20.96 6.18 -3.39
N PRO A 299 -21.71 7.19 -2.94
CA PRO A 299 -22.72 7.88 -3.74
C PRO A 299 -22.07 8.86 -4.73
N ILE A 300 -21.02 8.43 -5.46
CA ILE A 300 -20.45 9.24 -6.54
C ILE A 300 -21.43 9.14 -7.71
N GLY A 301 -22.14 10.24 -7.98
CA GLY A 301 -23.05 10.35 -9.12
C GLY A 301 -22.34 9.94 -10.42
N SER A 302 -23.02 9.13 -11.22
CA SER A 302 -22.48 8.36 -12.35
C SER A 302 -22.04 9.18 -13.58
N SER A 303 -21.60 10.43 -13.41
CA SER A 303 -21.13 11.28 -14.52
C SER A 303 -19.60 11.41 -14.60
N ASP A 304 -18.87 11.08 -13.54
CA ASP A 304 -17.43 11.36 -13.43
C ASP A 304 -16.60 10.11 -13.04
N ALA A 305 -16.91 8.96 -13.63
CA ALA A 305 -16.10 7.73 -13.51
C ALA A 305 -14.63 7.91 -13.99
N SER A 306 -14.30 9.05 -14.60
CA SER A 306 -12.93 9.49 -14.90
C SER A 306 -12.11 9.88 -13.66
N ARG A 307 -12.75 10.13 -12.50
CA ARG A 307 -12.08 10.45 -11.22
C ARG A 307 -11.39 9.25 -10.58
N HIS A 308 -11.61 8.02 -11.08
CA HIS A 308 -10.79 6.84 -10.74
C HIS A 308 -9.34 6.92 -11.27
N SER A 309 -8.99 7.97 -12.02
CA SER A 309 -7.61 8.19 -12.50
C SER A 309 -6.66 8.76 -11.43
N VAL A 310 -7.14 8.98 -10.22
CA VAL A 310 -6.47 9.81 -9.19
C VAL A 310 -5.90 8.97 -8.03
N GLY A 311 -5.91 7.64 -8.16
CA GLY A 311 -5.46 6.68 -7.14
C GLY A 311 -6.58 6.25 -6.21
N SER A 312 -6.24 5.42 -5.23
CA SER A 312 -7.19 4.86 -4.27
C SER A 312 -7.67 5.89 -3.26
N LEU A 313 -8.92 5.76 -2.80
CA LEU A 313 -9.48 6.70 -1.81
C LEU A 313 -8.70 6.64 -0.49
N PHE A 314 -8.20 5.46 -0.11
CA PHE A 314 -7.40 5.26 1.08
C PHE A 314 -6.11 6.10 1.05
N THR A 315 -5.34 6.03 -0.04
CA THR A 315 -4.09 6.80 -0.13
C THR A 315 -4.34 8.31 -0.25
N ILE A 316 -5.49 8.73 -0.80
CA ILE A 316 -5.90 10.15 -0.79
C ILE A 316 -6.21 10.60 0.64
N PHE A 317 -6.94 9.81 1.44
CA PHE A 317 -7.17 10.14 2.86
C PHE A 317 -5.87 10.25 3.66
N LEU A 318 -4.92 9.37 3.39
CA LEU A 318 -3.62 9.38 4.07
C LEU A 318 -2.79 10.63 3.78
N THR A 319 -2.89 11.15 2.55
CA THR A 319 -2.04 12.24 2.05
C THR A 319 -2.70 13.62 2.15
N ALA A 320 -4.01 13.69 1.95
CA ALA A 320 -4.79 14.92 1.95
C ALA A 320 -6.20 14.66 2.53
N PRO A 321 -6.34 14.44 3.86
CA PRO A 321 -7.58 13.94 4.46
C PRO A 321 -8.77 14.89 4.27
N LEU A 322 -8.56 16.21 4.37
CA LEU A 322 -9.62 17.19 4.12
C LEU A 322 -10.07 17.15 2.65
N GLN A 323 -9.13 17.05 1.70
CA GLN A 323 -9.46 16.97 0.29
C GLN A 323 -10.18 15.65 -0.05
N ALA A 324 -9.74 14.55 0.56
CA ALA A 324 -10.41 13.25 0.45
C ALA A 324 -11.86 13.33 0.93
N PHE A 325 -12.08 14.01 2.06
CA PHE A 325 -13.41 14.26 2.61
C PHE A 325 -14.27 15.12 1.66
N CYS A 326 -13.71 16.20 1.10
CA CYS A 326 -14.42 17.00 0.09
C CYS A 326 -14.79 16.18 -1.15
N LEU A 327 -13.87 15.35 -1.65
CA LEU A 327 -14.12 14.46 -2.80
C LEU A 327 -15.22 13.44 -2.50
N LEU A 328 -15.22 12.87 -1.30
CA LEU A 328 -16.26 11.95 -0.83
C LEU A 328 -17.65 12.62 -0.80
N LEU A 329 -17.71 13.91 -0.45
CA LEU A 329 -18.93 14.71 -0.47
C LEU A 329 -19.30 15.27 -1.86
N GLY A 330 -18.50 14.98 -2.89
CA GLY A 330 -18.71 15.49 -4.25
C GLY A 330 -18.32 16.96 -4.45
N ILE A 331 -17.63 17.57 -3.49
CA ILE A 331 -17.15 18.95 -3.55
C ILE A 331 -15.83 18.98 -4.33
N SER A 332 -15.76 19.79 -5.38
CA SER A 332 -14.51 20.03 -6.11
C SER A 332 -13.62 21.01 -5.34
N GLY A 333 -12.31 20.75 -5.29
CA GLY A 333 -11.35 21.65 -4.64
C GLY A 333 -11.27 23.05 -5.26
N SER A 334 -11.72 23.21 -6.51
CA SER A 334 -11.83 24.51 -7.20
C SER A 334 -12.88 25.45 -6.61
N ASP A 335 -13.83 24.90 -5.84
CA ASP A 335 -15.04 25.61 -5.42
C ASP A 335 -14.93 26.14 -3.98
N ILE A 336 -13.81 25.88 -3.30
CA ILE A 336 -13.61 26.19 -1.88
C ILE A 336 -12.68 27.40 -1.73
N GLU A 337 -13.16 28.42 -1.03
CA GLU A 337 -12.35 29.57 -0.64
C GLU A 337 -11.21 29.14 0.31
N MET A 338 -10.00 29.65 0.07
CA MET A 338 -8.79 29.25 0.79
C MET A 338 -8.89 29.43 2.32
N ASP A 339 -9.56 30.49 2.79
CA ASP A 339 -9.73 30.73 4.23
C ASP A 339 -10.70 29.73 4.86
N THR A 340 -11.75 29.34 4.14
CA THR A 340 -12.66 28.27 4.56
C THR A 340 -11.92 26.93 4.62
N TYR A 341 -11.06 26.66 3.63
CA TYR A 341 -10.23 25.45 3.61
C TYR A 341 -9.31 25.37 4.83
N LYS A 342 -8.56 26.45 5.12
CA LYS A 342 -7.68 26.52 6.29
C LYS A 342 -8.43 26.35 7.61
N HIS A 343 -9.62 26.94 7.71
CA HIS A 343 -10.46 26.77 8.88
C HIS A 343 -10.90 25.30 9.07
N ALA A 344 -11.35 24.66 7.99
CA ALA A 344 -11.72 23.25 8.00
C ALA A 344 -10.53 22.34 8.33
N GLU A 345 -9.34 22.66 7.82
CA GLU A 345 -8.11 21.93 8.13
C GLU A 345 -7.75 22.04 9.61
N SER A 346 -7.85 23.24 10.20
CA SER A 346 -7.64 23.45 11.63
C SER A 346 -8.64 22.66 12.49
N LEU A 347 -9.93 22.63 12.08
CA LEU A 347 -10.96 21.85 12.76
C LEU A 347 -10.70 20.35 12.68
N LEU A 348 -10.30 19.86 11.50
CA LEU A 348 -9.95 18.46 11.29
C LEU A 348 -8.76 18.08 12.18
N SER A 349 -7.67 18.84 12.14
CA SER A 349 -6.48 18.60 12.97
C SER A 349 -6.80 18.62 14.47
N SER A 350 -7.62 19.58 14.93
CA SER A 350 -8.08 19.61 16.33
C SER A 350 -8.88 18.36 16.71
N SER A 351 -9.79 17.93 15.83
CA SER A 351 -10.64 16.76 16.07
C SER A 351 -9.81 15.46 16.15
N LEU A 352 -8.84 15.31 15.25
CA LEU A 352 -7.94 14.14 15.23
C LEU A 352 -7.05 14.09 16.47
N ASN A 353 -6.57 15.24 16.95
CA ASN A 353 -5.82 15.33 18.21
C ASN A 353 -6.68 14.94 19.42
N ASP A 354 -7.91 15.43 19.49
CA ASP A 354 -8.85 15.08 20.57
C ASP A 354 -9.18 13.59 20.57
N TRP A 355 -9.37 12.99 19.38
CA TRP A 355 -9.59 11.56 19.23
C TRP A 355 -8.35 10.76 19.62
N GLY A 356 -7.17 11.19 19.18
CA GLY A 356 -5.90 10.57 19.57
C GLY A 356 -5.69 10.58 21.08
N LEU A 357 -5.99 11.68 21.76
CA LEU A 357 -5.88 11.77 23.21
C LEU A 357 -6.88 10.85 23.92
N LYS A 358 -8.13 10.80 23.45
CA LYS A 358 -9.15 9.89 24.00
C LYS A 358 -8.78 8.42 23.80
N LEU A 359 -8.21 8.05 22.65
CA LEU A 359 -7.72 6.70 22.40
C LEU A 359 -6.53 6.37 23.31
N ALA A 360 -5.57 7.28 23.43
CA ALA A 360 -4.36 7.05 24.22
C ALA A 360 -4.62 6.95 25.73
N THR A 361 -5.71 7.57 26.22
CA THR A 361 -6.10 7.56 27.63
C THR A 361 -7.19 6.53 27.97
N SER A 362 -7.67 5.78 26.98
CA SER A 362 -8.73 4.80 27.17
C SER A 362 -8.19 3.46 27.66
N ASP A 363 -8.74 2.97 28.77
CA ASP A 363 -8.40 1.65 29.33
C ASP A 363 -9.01 0.48 28.54
N ASN A 364 -9.91 0.75 27.59
CA ASN A 364 -10.66 -0.26 26.83
C ASN A 364 -10.09 -0.55 25.43
N VAL A 365 -8.97 0.07 25.07
CA VAL A 365 -8.34 -0.15 23.76
C VAL A 365 -7.71 -1.55 23.73
N ASP A 366 -7.98 -2.32 22.67
CA ASP A 366 -7.33 -3.63 22.50
C ASP A 366 -5.80 -3.44 22.53
N PRO A 367 -5.06 -4.31 23.26
CA PRO A 367 -3.62 -4.15 23.44
C PRO A 367 -2.82 -3.99 22.13
N VAL A 368 -3.29 -4.57 21.02
CA VAL A 368 -2.64 -4.42 19.70
C VAL A 368 -2.65 -2.97 19.27
N TRP A 369 -3.82 -2.31 19.31
CA TRP A 369 -3.96 -0.92 18.91
C TRP A 369 -3.23 0.02 19.89
N ALA A 370 -3.24 -0.29 21.17
CA ALA A 370 -2.48 0.47 22.17
C ALA A 370 -0.97 0.49 21.88
N GLN A 371 -0.38 -0.64 21.46
CA GLN A 371 1.04 -0.74 21.11
C GLN A 371 1.39 0.06 19.84
N ILE A 372 0.46 0.11 18.89
CA ILE A 372 0.62 0.76 17.58
C ILE A 372 0.53 2.29 17.68
N LEU A 373 -0.36 2.81 18.53
CA LEU A 373 -0.59 4.25 18.69
C LEU A 373 0.67 5.03 19.11
N GLY A 374 1.66 4.35 19.70
CA GLY A 374 2.94 4.95 20.10
C GLY A 374 3.90 5.23 18.93
N ASP A 375 3.68 4.63 17.76
CA ASP A 375 4.47 4.89 16.57
C ASP A 375 3.81 5.97 15.70
N PRO A 376 4.50 7.07 15.35
CA PRO A 376 3.90 8.19 14.63
C PRO A 376 3.45 7.84 13.22
N PHE A 377 4.16 6.95 12.52
CA PHE A 377 3.78 6.52 11.16
C PHE A 377 2.56 5.61 11.22
N LEU A 378 2.54 4.65 12.14
CA LEU A 378 1.39 3.77 12.29
C LEU A 378 0.15 4.50 12.77
N ARG A 379 0.32 5.45 13.70
CA ARG A 379 -0.75 6.33 14.20
C ARG A 379 -1.42 7.10 13.07
N ARG A 380 -0.68 7.56 12.06
CA ARG A 380 -1.20 8.29 10.90
C ARG A 380 -2.16 7.47 10.04
N PHE A 381 -2.10 6.14 10.06
CA PHE A 381 -3.09 5.30 9.38
C PHE A 381 -4.42 5.19 10.13
N LEU A 382 -4.45 5.60 11.41
CA LEU A 382 -5.62 5.50 12.28
C LEU A 382 -6.29 6.85 12.53
N LEU A 383 -5.49 7.93 12.58
CA LEU A 383 -5.89 9.29 12.93
C LEU A 383 -5.54 10.26 11.81
#